data_AF-A0AAW7YXW6-F1
#
_entry.id   AF-A0AAW7YXW6-F1
#
_cell.length_a   1.000
_cell.length_b   1.000
_cell.length_c   1.000
_cell.angle_alpha   90.00
_cell.angle_beta   90.00
_cell.angle_gamma   90.00
#
_symmetry.space_group_name_H-M   'P 1'
#
loop_
_entity.id
_entity.type
_entity.pdbx_description
1 polymer ?
#
loop_
_entity_poly.entity_id
_entity_poly.type
_entity_poly.pdbx_seq_one_letter_code
_entity_poly.pdbx_strand_id
1 'polypeptide(L)'
;DYDASEGDVLQFGITSATPDDFQVNTAHTATAAGERSGDDSVEEAFVIYRPTGQIMWALVDGGGQSSINLQIGGDVFDLLL
;
A
#
# COMPACT_ATOMS: atom_id res chain seq x y z
N ASP A 1 8.02 -8.41 -3.04
CA ASP A 1 6.62 -8.34 -3.51
C ASP A 1 5.75 -8.25 -2.29
N TYR A 2 4.54 -7.73 -2.46
CA TYR A 2 3.49 -7.80 -1.47
C TYR A 2 2.36 -8.59 -2.11
N ASP A 3 1.90 -9.65 -1.45
CA ASP A 3 0.71 -10.38 -1.87
C ASP A 3 -0.19 -10.66 -0.66
N ALA A 4 -1.36 -10.02 -0.64
CA ALA A 4 -2.31 -10.19 0.45
C ALA A 4 -2.84 -11.63 0.54
N SER A 5 -2.87 -12.36 -0.59
CA SER A 5 -3.32 -13.76 -0.66
C SER A 5 -2.30 -14.72 -0.05
N GLU A 6 -1.02 -14.33 0.02
CA GLU A 6 0.04 -15.06 0.72
C GLU A 6 0.13 -14.70 2.21
N GLY A 7 -0.67 -13.72 2.65
CA GLY A 7 -0.75 -13.28 4.05
C GLY A 7 0.26 -12.19 4.39
N ASP A 8 0.80 -11.49 3.40
CA ASP A 8 1.70 -10.36 3.64
C ASP A 8 1.02 -9.23 4.39
N VAL A 9 1.80 -8.52 5.21
CA VAL A 9 1.34 -7.39 6.01
C VAL A 9 2.34 -6.23 5.96
N LEU A 10 1.81 -5.01 5.89
CA LEU A 10 2.55 -3.77 6.08
C LEU A 10 2.65 -3.47 7.57
N GLN A 11 3.84 -3.45 8.15
CA GLN A 11 4.00 -3.24 9.60
C GLN A 11 4.23 -1.77 9.94
N PHE A 12 3.37 -1.19 10.77
CA PHE A 12 3.53 0.18 11.26
C PHE A 12 3.79 0.23 12.76
N GLY A 13 4.92 0.86 13.13
CA GLY A 13 5.43 0.83 14.50
C GLY A 13 4.78 1.84 15.47
N ILE A 14 4.00 2.80 14.99
CA ILE A 14 3.33 3.79 15.86
C ILE A 14 2.00 3.21 16.32
N THR A 15 1.99 2.67 17.54
CA THR A 15 0.83 1.96 18.11
C THR A 15 -0.38 2.83 18.37
N SER A 16 -0.23 4.16 18.38
CA SER A 16 -1.35 5.10 18.50
C SER A 16 -2.03 5.42 17.17
N ALA A 17 -1.49 4.98 16.04
CA ALA A 17 -2.11 5.16 14.74
C ALA A 17 -3.33 4.25 14.60
N THR A 18 -4.24 4.66 13.73
CA THR A 18 -5.45 3.93 13.38
C THR A 18 -5.47 3.68 11.87
N PRO A 19 -6.24 2.71 11.36
CA PRO A 19 -6.41 2.52 9.92
C PRO A 19 -6.92 3.79 9.21
N ASP A 20 -7.73 4.59 9.92
CA ASP A 20 -8.22 5.89 9.47
C ASP A 20 -7.13 6.96 9.35
N ASP A 21 -5.89 6.69 9.74
CA ASP A 21 -4.74 7.55 9.45
C ASP A 21 -4.09 7.22 8.10
N PHE A 22 -4.55 6.19 7.38
CA PHE A 22 -3.94 5.72 6.13
C PHE A 22 -4.83 5.89 4.91
N GLN A 23 -4.26 6.42 3.85
CA GLN A 23 -4.89 6.57 2.54
C GLN A 23 -4.19 5.69 1.52
N VAL A 24 -4.96 4.97 0.71
CA VAL A 24 -4.44 4.30 -0.48
C VAL A 24 -4.76 5.14 -1.70
N ASN A 25 -3.74 5.49 -2.48
CA ASN A 25 -3.90 6.03 -3.82
C ASN A 25 -3.34 5.03 -4.83
N THR A 26 -3.92 4.98 -6.02
CA THR A 26 -3.36 4.25 -7.15
C THR A 26 -2.89 5.21 -8.23
N ALA A 27 -1.78 4.86 -8.87
CA ALA A 27 -1.29 5.53 -10.07
C ALA A 27 -0.20 4.66 -10.70
N HIS A 28 -0.11 4.67 -12.03
CA HIS A 28 1.03 4.06 -12.69
C HIS A 28 2.34 4.83 -12.42
N THR A 29 3.39 4.14 -11.99
CA THR A 29 4.76 4.63 -12.06
C THR A 29 5.33 4.42 -13.45
N ALA A 30 6.30 5.24 -13.83
CA ALA A 30 7.06 5.00 -15.04
C ALA A 30 8.47 5.56 -14.90
N THR A 31 9.43 4.90 -15.54
CA THR A 31 10.76 5.49 -15.76
C THR A 31 10.66 6.70 -16.71
N ALA A 32 11.74 7.47 -16.84
CA ALA A 32 11.80 8.57 -17.80
C ALA A 32 11.62 8.11 -19.27
N ALA A 33 11.84 6.84 -19.56
CA ALA A 33 11.61 6.23 -20.88
C ALA A 33 10.18 5.74 -21.10
N GLY A 34 9.31 5.82 -20.07
CA GLY A 34 7.92 5.38 -20.13
C GLY A 34 7.65 3.95 -19.69
N GLU A 35 8.68 3.17 -19.38
CA GLU A 35 8.55 1.80 -18.84
C GLU A 35 7.81 1.81 -17.49
N ARG A 36 6.74 1.03 -17.34
CA ARG A 36 5.98 0.91 -16.08
C ARG A 36 6.68 -0.05 -15.10
N SER A 37 6.29 -0.01 -13.83
CA SER A 37 6.70 -1.06 -12.89
C SER A 37 5.70 -2.21 -12.92
N GLY A 38 6.20 -3.44 -12.79
CA GLY A 38 5.33 -4.62 -12.73
C GLY A 38 4.61 -4.89 -14.05
N ASP A 39 3.31 -5.19 -13.95
CA ASP A 39 2.41 -5.36 -15.09
C ASP A 39 1.96 -3.98 -15.60
N ASP A 40 2.25 -3.67 -16.87
CA ASP A 40 1.89 -2.41 -17.53
C ASP A 40 0.39 -2.03 -17.41
N SER A 41 -0.48 -3.01 -17.18
CA SER A 41 -1.93 -2.83 -17.07
C SER A 41 -2.44 -2.59 -15.65
N VAL A 42 -1.58 -2.77 -14.64
CA VAL A 42 -1.93 -2.64 -13.22
C VAL A 42 -1.25 -1.39 -12.64
N GLU A 43 -2.01 -0.59 -11.90
CA GLU A 43 -1.45 0.56 -11.18
C GLU A 43 -0.75 0.10 -9.90
N GLU A 44 0.29 0.80 -9.49
CA GLU A 44 0.87 0.64 -8.17
C GLU A 44 -0.04 1.26 -7.10
N ALA A 45 0.04 0.73 -5.88
CA ALA A 45 -0.64 1.30 -4.72
C ALA A 45 0.33 2.06 -3.83
N PHE A 46 -0.04 3.27 -3.45
CA PHE A 46 0.71 4.12 -2.52
C PHE A 46 -0.06 4.25 -1.21
N VAL A 47 0.52 3.72 -0.14
CA VAL A 47 -0.04 3.82 1.20
C VAL A 47 0.55 5.05 1.90
N ILE A 48 -0.30 6.04 2.15
CA ILE A 48 0.07 7.37 2.65
C ILE A 48 -0.38 7.48 4.10
N TYR A 49 0.53 7.86 5.00
CA TYR A 49 0.19 8.20 6.37
C TYR A 49 -0.27 9.66 6.44
N ARG A 50 -1.59 9.87 6.55
CA ARG A 50 -2.25 11.20 6.50
C ARG A 50 -1.65 12.22 7.46
N PRO A 51 -1.26 11.89 8.71
CA PRO A 51 -0.71 12.88 9.63
C PRO A 51 0.58 13.56 9.16
N THR A 52 1.39 12.90 8.33
CA THR A 52 2.63 13.47 7.77
C THR A 52 2.57 13.70 6.27
N GLY A 53 1.59 13.12 5.57
CA GLY A 53 1.52 13.10 4.11
C GLY A 53 2.60 12.23 3.45
N GLN A 54 3.36 11.46 4.23
CA GLN A 54 4.42 10.61 3.71
C GLN A 54 3.85 9.35 3.06
N ILE A 55 4.38 8.99 1.88
CA ILE A 55 4.20 7.66 1.30
C ILE A 55 5.04 6.68 2.12
N MET A 56 4.38 5.79 2.85
CA MET A 56 5.02 4.78 3.69
C MET A 56 5.41 3.55 2.87
N TRP A 57 4.58 3.20 1.88
CA TRP A 57 4.82 2.10 0.95
C TRP A 57 4.38 2.45 -0.46
N ALA A 58 5.14 1.94 -1.43
CA ALA A 58 4.76 1.86 -2.83
C ALA A 58 4.78 0.38 -3.22
N LEU A 59 3.61 -0.16 -3.57
CA LEU A 59 3.43 -1.57 -3.88
C LEU A 59 3.32 -1.73 -5.40
N VAL A 60 4.29 -2.44 -5.99
CA VAL A 60 4.25 -2.82 -7.41
C VAL A 60 2.99 -3.67 -7.65
N ASP A 61 2.23 -3.33 -8.69
CA ASP A 61 0.94 -3.95 -9.04
C ASP A 61 -0.10 -3.93 -7.90
N GLY A 62 0.07 -3.05 -6.91
CA GLY A 62 -0.76 -3.02 -5.71
C GLY A 62 -2.23 -2.66 -5.95
N GLY A 63 -2.53 -1.97 -7.06
CA GLY A 63 -3.91 -1.68 -7.48
C GLY A 63 -4.69 -2.93 -7.91
N GLY A 64 -4.02 -4.05 -8.14
CA GLY A 64 -4.64 -5.35 -8.41
C GLY A 64 -5.00 -6.16 -7.16
N GLN A 65 -4.61 -5.71 -5.96
CA GLN A 65 -4.88 -6.42 -4.72
C GLN A 65 -6.35 -6.28 -4.31
N SER A 66 -6.95 -7.36 -3.79
CA SER A 66 -8.29 -7.31 -3.18
C SER A 66 -8.28 -6.80 -1.74
N SER A 67 -7.12 -6.78 -1.09
CA SER A 67 -6.91 -6.27 0.27
C SER A 67 -5.50 -5.71 0.43
N ILE A 68 -5.35 -4.72 1.31
CA ILE A 68 -4.03 -4.21 1.72
C ILE A 68 -3.97 -4.30 3.25
N ASN A 69 -3.28 -5.32 3.75
CA ASN A 69 -3.22 -5.65 5.16
C ASN A 69 -2.18 -4.74 5.86
N LEU A 70 -2.64 -3.89 6.76
CA LEU A 70 -1.82 -3.07 7.63
C LEU A 70 -1.84 -3.65 9.05
N GLN A 71 -0.68 -3.96 9.59
CA GLN A 71 -0.50 -4.36 10.98
C GLN A 71 -0.12 -3.16 11.84
N ILE A 72 -0.93 -2.85 12.85
CA ILE A 72 -0.63 -1.86 13.89
C ILE A 72 -0.65 -2.56 15.24
N GLY A 73 0.50 -2.61 15.91
CA GLY A 73 0.64 -3.41 17.12
C GLY A 73 0.39 -4.90 16.84
N GLY A 74 -0.62 -5.49 17.49
CA GLY A 74 -0.99 -6.91 17.34
C GLY A 74 -2.11 -7.18 16.34
N ASP A 75 -2.77 -6.14 15.84
CA ASP A 75 -3.98 -6.24 15.02
C ASP A 75 -3.66 -5.98 13.55
N VAL A 76 -4.40 -6.65 12.66
CA VAL A 76 -4.30 -6.51 11.20
C VAL A 76 -5.61 -5.92 10.68
N PHE A 77 -5.50 -4.89 9.85
CA PHE A 77 -6.60 -4.15 9.26
C PHE A 77 -6.46 -4.16 7.74
N ASP A 78 -7.57 -4.31 7.02
CA ASP A 78 -7.58 -4.12 5.57
C ASP A 78 -7.87 -2.64 5.26
N LEU A 79 -7.01 -2.01 4.46
CA LEU A 79 -7.11 -0.61 4.08
C LEU A 79 -8.08 -0.35 2.90
N LEU A 80 -8.63 -1.41 2.28
CA LEU A 80 -9.56 -1.30 1.15
C LEU A 80 -11.04 -1.46 1.55
N LEU A 81 -11.34 -1.62 2.85
CA LEU A 81 -12.69 -1.81 3.40
C LEU A 81 -13.30 -0.54 4.01
#